data_AF-C9Y6H7-F1
#
_entry.id   AF-C9Y6H7-F1
#
_cell.length_a   1.000
_cell.length_b   1.000
_cell.length_c   1.000
_cell.angle_alpha   90.00
_cell.angle_beta   90.00
_cell.angle_gamma   90.00
#
_symmetry.space_group_name_H-M   'P 1'
#
loop_
_entity.id
_entity.type
_entity.pdbx_description
1 polymer ?
#
loop_
_entity_poly.entity_id
_entity_poly.type
_entity_poly.pdbx_seq_one_letter_code
_entity_poly.pdbx_strand_id
1 'polypeptide(L)'
;MPNPLHPADTNTSLWKQTTVLRNAQGQEEAISVGPDGNVWSFIADSGDSRFDASGQRLENLGMPADFVTVGRNAAGALVVIAAKGLHLQYRTETPLTALDMADGLSHRWTPAKPVQLPVIAGAVGVRRLYTQNDFSGMRIALIVDTETAEHGSSYVMACSQWTENGPGPFILLPPLGAKKATPVQPAPAQGVRMFRTAQAA
;
A
#
# COMPACT_ATOMS: atom_id res chain seq x y z
N MET A 1 -27.48 26.81 21.50
CA MET A 1 -28.43 25.76 21.12
C MET A 1 -28.09 25.31 19.71
N PRO A 2 -27.91 24.02 19.43
CA PRO A 2 -27.61 23.53 18.08
C PRO A 2 -28.86 23.57 17.18
N ASN A 3 -28.65 23.80 15.88
CA ASN A 3 -29.68 23.95 14.86
C ASN A 3 -30.34 22.58 14.52
N PRO A 4 -31.67 22.41 14.63
CA PRO A 4 -32.33 21.10 14.56
C PRO A 4 -32.58 20.53 13.14
N LEU A 5 -32.02 21.14 12.08
CA LEU A 5 -32.31 20.76 10.68
C LEU A 5 -31.18 20.00 9.97
N HIS A 6 -30.09 19.68 10.67
CA HIS A 6 -29.14 18.69 10.19
C HIS A 6 -29.22 17.47 11.10
N PRO A 7 -29.75 16.32 10.65
CA PRO A 7 -29.36 15.07 11.29
C PRO A 7 -27.84 15.03 11.22
N ALA A 8 -27.18 14.90 12.36
CA ALA A 8 -25.77 14.52 12.38
C ALA A 8 -25.66 13.27 11.52
N ASP A 9 -24.77 13.25 10.54
CA ASP A 9 -24.46 12.08 9.71
C ASP A 9 -23.89 10.98 10.63
N THR A 10 -24.76 10.28 11.36
CA THR A 10 -24.43 9.14 12.22
C THR A 10 -24.29 7.85 11.43
N ASN A 11 -24.25 7.91 10.10
CA ASN A 11 -24.01 6.76 9.23
C ASN A 11 -22.56 6.72 8.76
N THR A 12 -21.61 6.86 9.69
CA THR A 12 -20.23 6.47 9.41
C THR A 12 -20.21 4.97 9.25
N SER A 13 -20.18 4.50 7.99
CA SER A 13 -19.96 3.09 7.68
C SER A 13 -18.80 2.55 8.51
N LEU A 14 -19.09 1.55 9.33
CA LEU A 14 -18.09 0.87 10.18
C LEU A 14 -17.02 0.15 9.34
N TRP A 15 -17.41 -0.25 8.13
CA TRP A 15 -16.55 -0.87 7.14
C TRP A 15 -16.00 0.19 6.17
N LYS A 16 -14.72 0.08 5.81
CA LYS A 16 -14.03 1.05 4.96
C LYS A 16 -13.29 0.36 3.82
N GLN A 17 -13.17 1.07 2.70
CA GLN A 17 -12.40 0.66 1.52
C GLN A 17 -12.71 -0.76 1.01
N THR A 18 -14.01 -1.06 0.89
CA THR A 18 -14.46 -2.34 0.35
C THR A 18 -14.12 -2.45 -1.14
N THR A 19 -13.42 -3.53 -1.49
CA THR A 19 -13.17 -3.95 -2.87
C THR A 19 -13.83 -5.30 -3.08
N VAL A 20 -14.66 -5.42 -4.12
CA VAL A 20 -15.32 -6.69 -4.50
C VAL A 20 -14.67 -7.22 -5.76
N LEU A 21 -14.30 -8.50 -5.76
CA LEU A 21 -13.63 -9.17 -6.86
C LEU A 21 -13.87 -10.67 -6.84
N ARG A 22 -13.36 -11.40 -7.83
CA ARG A 22 -13.41 -12.88 -7.83
C ARG A 22 -12.12 -13.48 -7.29
N ASN A 23 -12.23 -14.50 -6.44
CA ASN A 23 -11.08 -15.27 -5.96
C ASN A 23 -10.58 -16.31 -6.98
N ALA A 24 -9.55 -17.10 -6.63
CA ALA A 24 -9.04 -18.14 -7.51
C ALA A 24 -10.06 -19.24 -7.81
N GLN A 25 -11.05 -19.44 -6.94
CA GLN A 25 -12.17 -20.37 -7.13
C GLN A 25 -13.34 -19.76 -7.93
N GLY A 26 -13.22 -18.51 -8.37
CA GLY A 26 -14.24 -17.80 -9.15
C GLY A 26 -15.38 -17.21 -8.31
N GLN A 27 -15.31 -17.32 -6.99
CA GLN A 27 -16.33 -16.83 -6.06
C GLN A 27 -16.20 -15.33 -5.84
N GLU A 28 -17.33 -14.65 -5.66
CA GLU A 28 -17.35 -13.24 -5.30
C GLU A 28 -16.88 -13.04 -3.86
N GLU A 29 -15.86 -12.22 -3.70
CA GLU A 29 -15.21 -11.94 -2.44
C GLU A 29 -15.05 -10.42 -2.24
N ALA A 30 -15.45 -9.96 -1.07
CA ALA A 30 -15.25 -8.60 -0.61
C ALA A 30 -14.08 -8.54 0.38
N ILE A 31 -13.12 -7.66 0.14
CA ILE A 31 -12.04 -7.33 1.06
C ILE A 31 -12.26 -5.92 1.60
N SER A 32 -12.24 -5.75 2.92
CA SER A 32 -12.51 -4.46 3.57
C SER A 32 -11.69 -4.27 4.84
N VAL A 33 -11.53 -3.03 5.28
CA VAL A 33 -11.13 -2.72 6.67
C VAL A 33 -12.38 -2.75 7.55
N GLY A 34 -12.36 -3.57 8.59
CA GLY A 34 -13.44 -3.72 9.56
C GLY A 34 -13.46 -2.65 10.66
N PRO A 35 -14.51 -2.63 11.48
CA PRO A 35 -14.63 -1.70 12.61
C PRO A 35 -13.52 -1.84 13.65
N ASP A 36 -12.93 -3.03 13.76
CA ASP A 36 -11.79 -3.33 14.62
C ASP A 36 -10.44 -2.81 14.06
N GLY A 37 -10.46 -2.23 12.86
CA GLY A 37 -9.26 -1.74 12.17
C GLY A 37 -8.39 -2.86 11.58
N ASN A 38 -8.92 -4.08 11.44
CA ASN A 38 -8.25 -5.17 10.73
C ASN A 38 -8.84 -5.38 9.34
N VAL A 39 -8.10 -6.03 8.45
CA VAL A 39 -8.60 -6.45 7.14
C VAL A 39 -9.40 -7.74 7.27
N TRP A 40 -10.57 -7.76 6.63
CA TRP A 40 -11.46 -8.91 6.54
C TRP A 40 -11.71 -9.31 5.09
N SER A 41 -11.92 -10.60 4.90
CA SER A 41 -12.38 -11.25 3.67
C SER A 41 -13.78 -11.81 3.90
N PHE A 42 -14.71 -11.50 3.00
CA PHE A 42 -16.07 -12.00 3.01
C PHE A 42 -16.42 -12.64 1.66
N ILE A 43 -16.90 -13.87 1.68
CA ILE A 43 -17.37 -14.60 0.49
C ILE A 43 -18.87 -14.86 0.66
N ALA A 44 -19.68 -14.36 -0.26
CA ALA A 44 -21.14 -14.44 -0.18
C ALA A 44 -21.70 -15.81 -0.58
N ASP A 45 -21.02 -16.51 -1.48
CA ASP A 45 -21.37 -17.86 -1.93
C ASP A 45 -20.10 -18.72 -1.98
N SER A 46 -19.72 -19.22 -0.81
CA SER A 46 -18.56 -20.10 -0.63
C SER A 46 -18.80 -21.51 -1.16
N GLY A 47 -20.04 -21.86 -1.52
CA GLY A 47 -20.42 -23.23 -1.92
C GLY A 47 -20.17 -24.29 -0.84
N ASP A 48 -19.76 -23.89 0.36
CA ASP A 48 -19.38 -24.77 1.47
C ASP A 48 -20.35 -24.58 2.64
N SER A 49 -21.36 -25.44 2.68
CA SER A 49 -22.39 -25.43 3.72
C SER A 49 -21.88 -25.80 5.12
N ARG A 50 -20.57 -26.08 5.28
CA ARG A 50 -19.96 -26.42 6.58
C ARG A 50 -19.64 -25.18 7.43
N PHE A 51 -19.51 -24.00 6.82
CA PHE A 51 -19.10 -22.77 7.54
C PHE A 51 -20.28 -21.94 8.02
N ASP A 52 -21.36 -21.85 7.23
CA ASP A 52 -22.67 -21.46 7.71
C ASP A 52 -23.79 -22.02 6.80
N ALA A 53 -25.03 -22.04 7.31
CA ALA A 53 -26.18 -22.57 6.59
C ALA A 53 -26.56 -21.74 5.34
N SER A 54 -25.98 -20.54 5.17
CA SER A 54 -26.15 -19.67 4.00
C SER A 54 -25.02 -19.81 2.97
N GLY A 55 -24.01 -20.65 3.24
CA GLY A 55 -22.83 -20.75 2.39
C GLY A 55 -21.96 -19.50 2.39
N GLN A 56 -22.05 -18.61 3.38
CA GLN A 56 -21.20 -17.44 3.50
C GLN A 56 -19.92 -17.75 4.29
N ARG A 57 -18.91 -16.90 4.15
CA ARG A 57 -17.68 -17.02 4.93
C ARG A 57 -17.10 -15.65 5.23
N LEU A 58 -16.81 -15.40 6.49
CA LEU A 58 -16.14 -14.19 6.97
C LEU A 58 -14.83 -14.59 7.68
N GLU A 59 -13.70 -14.08 7.20
CA GLU A 59 -12.36 -14.39 7.70
C GLU A 59 -11.60 -13.11 8.06
N ASN A 60 -11.06 -13.04 9.28
CA ASN A 60 -10.15 -11.98 9.67
C ASN A 60 -8.74 -12.31 9.16
N LEU A 61 -8.14 -11.42 8.37
CA LEU A 61 -6.81 -11.65 7.81
C LEU A 61 -5.67 -11.32 8.80
N GLY A 62 -5.99 -10.84 10.00
CA GLY A 62 -5.01 -10.53 11.05
C GLY A 62 -4.10 -9.36 10.70
N MET A 63 -4.55 -8.47 9.80
CA MET A 63 -3.76 -7.36 9.30
C MET A 63 -4.36 -6.02 9.76
N PRO A 64 -3.76 -5.34 10.75
CA PRO A 64 -4.15 -3.98 11.08
C PRO A 64 -3.98 -3.03 9.90
N ALA A 65 -4.95 -2.17 9.65
CA ALA A 65 -4.99 -1.30 8.48
C ALA A 65 -5.75 0.01 8.72
N ASP A 66 -5.16 1.11 8.26
CA ASP A 66 -5.86 2.36 7.93
C ASP A 66 -6.28 2.34 6.45
N PHE A 67 -5.46 1.70 5.60
CA PHE A 67 -5.72 1.52 4.18
C PHE A 67 -5.55 0.07 3.73
N VAL A 68 -6.40 -0.38 2.82
CA VAL A 68 -6.30 -1.69 2.16
C VAL A 68 -6.49 -1.55 0.65
N THR A 69 -5.78 -2.37 -0.10
CA THR A 69 -5.97 -2.56 -1.54
C THR A 69 -5.77 -4.03 -1.90
N VAL A 70 -6.35 -4.43 -3.03
CA VAL A 70 -6.23 -5.80 -3.54
C VAL A 70 -5.83 -5.77 -5.00
N GLY A 71 -4.89 -6.63 -5.38
CA GLY A 71 -4.56 -6.89 -6.78
C GLY A 71 -4.35 -8.38 -7.02
N ARG A 72 -3.88 -8.72 -8.21
CA ARG A 72 -3.57 -10.11 -8.59
C ARG A 72 -2.10 -10.27 -8.94
N ASN A 73 -1.44 -11.31 -8.46
CA ASN A 73 -0.09 -11.62 -8.94
C ASN A 73 -0.13 -12.28 -10.34
N ALA A 74 1.03 -12.60 -10.92
CA ALA A 74 1.13 -13.22 -12.23
C ALA A 74 0.48 -14.62 -12.31
N ALA A 75 0.34 -15.32 -11.18
CA ALA A 75 -0.37 -16.59 -11.08
C ALA A 75 -1.90 -16.43 -10.98
N GLY A 76 -2.40 -15.19 -11.00
CA GLY A 76 -3.83 -14.89 -10.86
C GLY A 76 -4.34 -14.92 -9.42
N ALA A 77 -3.48 -15.24 -8.44
CA ALA A 77 -3.84 -15.28 -7.03
C ALA A 77 -3.99 -13.86 -6.47
N LEU A 78 -4.95 -13.69 -5.57
CA LEU A 78 -5.17 -12.42 -4.89
C LEU A 78 -3.98 -12.04 -4.01
N VAL A 79 -3.66 -10.76 -4.01
CA VAL A 79 -2.71 -10.15 -3.08
C VAL A 79 -3.43 -9.02 -2.37
N VAL A 80 -3.57 -9.15 -1.04
CA VAL A 80 -4.12 -8.11 -0.19
C VAL A 80 -2.97 -7.37 0.47
N ILE A 81 -2.93 -6.05 0.31
CA ILE A 81 -1.90 -5.19 0.90
C ILE A 81 -2.58 -4.21 1.85
N ALA A 82 -2.08 -4.15 3.07
CA ALA A 82 -2.57 -3.31 4.14
C ALA A 82 -1.49 -2.34 4.60
N ALA A 83 -1.89 -1.12 4.94
CA ALA A 83 -1.03 -0.10 5.53
C ALA A 83 -1.65 0.44 6.83
N LYS A 84 -0.86 0.52 7.90
CA LYS A 84 -1.20 1.19 9.16
C LYS A 84 -0.07 2.13 9.58
N GLY A 85 -0.33 3.44 9.54
CA GLY A 85 0.74 4.45 9.57
C GLY A 85 1.75 4.22 8.45
N LEU A 86 3.01 3.90 8.78
CA LEU A 86 4.07 3.54 7.83
C LEU A 86 4.33 2.03 7.73
N HIS A 87 3.60 1.21 8.49
CA HIS A 87 3.76 -0.23 8.48
C HIS A 87 2.92 -0.82 7.35
N LEU A 88 3.58 -1.46 6.38
CA LEU A 88 2.91 -2.20 5.33
C LEU A 88 3.11 -3.69 5.50
N GLN A 89 2.09 -4.44 5.14
CA GLN A 89 2.10 -5.88 5.10
C GLN A 89 1.23 -6.39 3.96
N TYR A 90 1.48 -7.61 3.53
CA TYR A 90 0.65 -8.28 2.55
C TYR A 90 0.40 -9.73 2.90
N ARG A 91 -0.70 -10.25 2.38
CA ARG A 91 -0.99 -11.69 2.30
C ARG A 91 -1.31 -12.04 0.86
N THR A 92 -0.88 -13.22 0.44
CA THR A 92 -1.17 -13.76 -0.89
C THR A 92 -2.11 -14.94 -0.72
N GLU A 93 -3.08 -15.04 -1.60
CA GLU A 93 -3.91 -16.22 -1.74
C GLU A 93 -3.05 -17.39 -2.23
N THR A 94 -3.14 -18.51 -1.53
CA THR A 94 -2.61 -19.81 -1.93
C THR A 94 -3.68 -20.47 -2.81
N PRO A 95 -3.41 -20.72 -4.10
CA PRO A 95 -4.34 -21.44 -4.94
C PRO A 95 -4.61 -22.83 -4.35
N LEU A 96 -5.88 -23.17 -4.19
CA LEU A 96 -6.27 -24.49 -3.70
C LEU A 96 -6.09 -25.52 -4.80
N THR A 97 -5.37 -26.60 -4.51
CA THR A 97 -5.34 -27.77 -5.38
C THR A 97 -6.57 -28.64 -5.12
N ALA A 98 -6.93 -29.50 -6.08
CA ALA A 98 -8.08 -30.41 -5.94
C ALA A 98 -7.98 -31.35 -4.71
N LEU A 99 -6.78 -31.55 -4.18
CA LEU A 99 -6.52 -32.37 -2.99
C LEU A 99 -6.77 -31.62 -1.67
N ASP A 100 -6.72 -30.29 -1.69
CA ASP A 100 -6.82 -29.43 -0.51
C ASP A 100 -8.23 -28.82 -0.32
N MET A 101 -9.19 -29.17 -1.19
CA MET A 101 -10.53 -28.56 -1.20
C MET A 101 -11.30 -28.71 0.12
N ALA A 102 -11.04 -29.77 0.89
CA ALA A 102 -11.73 -30.03 2.15
C ALA A 102 -11.31 -29.06 3.28
N ASP A 103 -10.05 -28.61 3.28
CA ASP A 103 -9.43 -27.70 4.27
C ASP A 103 -9.02 -26.35 3.65
N GLY A 104 -9.33 -26.16 2.37
CA GLY A 104 -8.64 -25.16 1.57
C GLY A 104 -8.95 -23.73 1.99
N LEU A 105 -10.20 -23.47 2.38
CA LEU A 105 -10.59 -22.13 2.80
C LEU A 105 -9.88 -21.71 4.10
N SER A 106 -9.65 -22.60 5.08
CA SER A 106 -9.00 -22.25 6.36
C SER A 106 -7.50 -21.97 6.26
N HIS A 107 -6.83 -22.41 5.20
CA HIS A 107 -5.40 -22.18 4.95
C HIS A 107 -5.11 -21.40 3.66
N ARG A 108 -6.14 -20.75 3.12
CA ARG A 108 -6.07 -20.05 1.82
C ARG A 108 -5.08 -18.89 1.81
N TRP A 109 -4.79 -18.24 2.93
CA TRP A 109 -3.92 -17.07 2.94
C TRP A 109 -2.55 -17.38 3.53
N THR A 110 -1.47 -17.01 2.83
CA THR A 110 -0.11 -17.06 3.41
C THR A 110 -0.05 -16.28 4.71
N PRO A 111 0.90 -16.52 5.64
CA PRO A 111 1.13 -15.61 6.77
C PRO A 111 1.34 -14.16 6.30
N ALA A 112 1.01 -13.18 7.15
CA ALA A 112 1.27 -11.78 6.86
C ALA A 112 2.79 -11.53 6.74
N LYS A 113 3.19 -10.93 5.62
CA LYS A 113 4.58 -10.60 5.33
C LYS A 113 4.78 -9.09 5.32
N PRO A 114 5.82 -8.56 5.98
CA PRO A 114 6.08 -7.12 5.97
C PRO A 114 6.52 -6.66 4.57
N VAL A 115 6.16 -5.43 4.22
CA VAL A 115 6.68 -4.72 3.04
C VAL A 115 7.64 -3.64 3.54
N GLN A 116 8.87 -3.65 3.04
CA GLN A 116 9.83 -2.61 3.39
C GLN A 116 9.64 -1.38 2.50
N LEU A 117 9.30 -0.26 3.13
CA LEU A 117 9.39 1.05 2.52
C LEU A 117 10.84 1.55 2.55
N PRO A 118 11.29 2.29 1.53
CA PRO A 118 12.56 3.00 1.56
C PRO A 118 12.49 4.09 2.62
N VAL A 119 13.65 4.55 3.07
CA VAL A 119 13.72 5.70 3.99
C VAL A 119 13.19 6.93 3.25
N ILE A 120 12.08 7.49 3.74
CA ILE A 120 11.46 8.71 3.22
C ILE A 120 11.65 9.80 4.27
N ALA A 121 12.41 10.84 3.92
CA ALA A 121 12.68 11.95 4.82
C ALA A 121 11.37 12.64 5.24
N GLY A 122 11.18 12.79 6.56
CA GLY A 122 10.00 13.42 7.13
C GLY A 122 8.71 12.60 7.02
N ALA A 123 8.75 11.31 6.68
CA ALA A 123 7.53 10.51 6.55
C ALA A 123 6.74 10.44 7.86
N VAL A 124 5.45 10.75 7.76
CA VAL A 124 4.49 10.75 8.89
C VAL A 124 3.56 9.54 8.81
N GLY A 125 3.08 9.20 7.61
CA GLY A 125 2.15 8.09 7.41
C GLY A 125 1.75 7.89 5.95
N VAL A 126 1.20 6.72 5.64
CA VAL A 126 0.54 6.47 4.36
C VAL A 126 -0.78 7.26 4.33
N ARG A 127 -1.02 7.99 3.25
CA ARG A 127 -2.28 8.70 2.96
C ARG A 127 -3.19 7.92 2.03
N ARG A 128 -2.61 7.17 1.08
CA ARG A 128 -3.31 6.32 0.11
C ARG A 128 -2.46 5.15 -0.29
N LEU A 129 -3.12 4.04 -0.59
CA LEU A 129 -2.52 2.80 -1.09
C LEU A 129 -3.35 2.30 -2.28
N TYR A 130 -2.66 1.88 -3.33
CA TYR A 130 -3.25 1.43 -4.58
C TYR A 130 -2.52 0.20 -5.12
N THR A 131 -3.29 -0.67 -5.76
CA THR A 131 -2.79 -1.73 -6.65
C THR A 131 -3.40 -1.54 -8.03
N GLN A 132 -2.60 -1.81 -9.06
CA GLN A 132 -3.07 -1.84 -10.43
C GLN A 132 -2.49 -3.06 -11.14
N ASN A 133 -3.33 -3.79 -11.85
CA ASN A 133 -2.92 -4.86 -12.73
C ASN A 133 -2.85 -4.34 -14.17
N ASP A 134 -1.69 -4.49 -14.82
CA ASP A 134 -1.49 -4.20 -16.24
C ASP A 134 -0.72 -5.35 -16.92
N PHE A 135 -0.34 -5.18 -18.19
CA PHE A 135 0.39 -6.18 -18.97
C PHE A 135 1.77 -6.52 -18.40
N SER A 136 2.36 -5.64 -17.57
CA SER A 136 3.64 -5.83 -16.89
C SER A 136 3.51 -6.46 -15.50
N GLY A 137 2.29 -6.84 -15.11
CA GLY A 137 1.98 -7.46 -13.83
C GLY A 137 1.30 -6.49 -12.86
N MET A 138 1.40 -6.79 -11.57
CA MET A 138 0.82 -5.94 -10.54
C MET A 138 1.80 -4.83 -10.14
N ARG A 139 1.29 -3.60 -10.07
CA ARG A 139 1.99 -2.45 -9.50
C ARG A 139 1.35 -2.06 -8.18
N ILE A 140 2.19 -1.57 -7.28
CA ILE A 140 1.80 -1.03 -5.99
C ILE A 140 2.21 0.44 -5.98
N ALA A 141 1.29 1.31 -5.60
CA ALA A 141 1.57 2.71 -5.42
C ALA A 141 1.03 3.19 -4.07
N LEU A 142 1.79 4.06 -3.42
CA LEU A 142 1.39 4.66 -2.16
C LEU A 142 1.78 6.13 -2.12
N ILE A 143 0.87 6.93 -1.55
CA ILE A 143 1.11 8.34 -1.26
C ILE A 143 1.45 8.41 0.21
N VAL A 144 2.61 8.97 0.54
CA VAL A 144 3.13 9.11 1.90
C VAL A 144 3.18 10.58 2.24
N ASP A 145 2.59 10.95 3.37
CA ASP A 145 2.66 12.30 3.90
C ASP A 145 4.02 12.53 4.52
N THR A 146 4.59 13.69 4.21
CA THR A 146 5.90 14.10 4.72
C THR A 146 5.81 15.45 5.40
N GLU A 147 6.64 15.64 6.42
CA GLU A 147 6.80 16.92 7.11
C GLU A 147 8.28 17.14 7.38
N THR A 148 8.83 18.22 6.82
CA THR A 148 10.23 18.61 7.02
C THR A 148 10.32 20.07 7.42
N ALA A 149 11.37 20.43 8.16
CA ALA A 149 11.61 21.81 8.56
C ALA A 149 11.78 22.74 7.34
N GLU A 150 12.33 22.23 6.24
CA GLU A 150 12.59 23.01 5.04
C GLU A 150 11.35 23.26 4.18
N HIS A 151 10.41 22.32 4.12
CA HIS A 151 9.30 22.35 3.13
C HIS A 151 7.91 22.30 3.77
N GLY A 152 7.80 22.13 5.09
CA GLY A 152 6.53 21.95 5.78
C GLY A 152 5.83 20.64 5.39
N SER A 153 4.51 20.60 5.53
CA SER A 153 3.70 19.44 5.14
C SER A 153 3.65 19.27 3.62
N SER A 154 4.00 18.09 3.14
CA SER A 154 4.03 17.72 1.73
C SER A 154 3.66 16.24 1.57
N TYR A 155 3.88 15.68 0.37
CA TYR A 155 3.71 14.26 0.10
C TYR A 155 4.70 13.77 -0.94
N VAL A 156 4.99 12.48 -0.91
CA VAL A 156 5.75 11.77 -1.95
C VAL A 156 4.95 10.57 -2.41
N MET A 157 5.20 10.10 -3.64
CA MET A 157 4.64 8.85 -4.12
C MET A 157 5.73 7.79 -4.18
N ALA A 158 5.52 6.63 -3.57
CA ALA A 158 6.39 5.48 -3.75
C ALA A 158 5.69 4.44 -4.61
N CYS A 159 6.40 3.90 -5.61
CA CYS A 159 5.88 2.89 -6.52
C CYS A 159 6.76 1.64 -6.48
N SER A 160 6.16 0.46 -6.46
CA SER A 160 6.86 -0.82 -6.57
C SER A 160 6.17 -1.70 -7.62
N GLN A 161 6.96 -2.51 -8.32
CA GLN A 161 6.45 -3.58 -9.16
C GLN A 161 6.45 -4.88 -8.36
N TRP A 162 5.35 -5.64 -8.46
CA TRP A 162 5.28 -6.97 -7.88
C TRP A 162 6.20 -7.94 -8.63
N THR A 163 6.90 -8.77 -7.87
CA THR A 163 7.78 -9.84 -8.35
C THR A 163 7.27 -11.18 -7.85
N GLU A 164 7.89 -12.28 -8.27
CA GLU A 164 7.56 -13.63 -7.77
C GLU A 164 7.65 -13.75 -6.24
N ASN A 165 8.55 -12.99 -5.62
CA ASN A 165 8.82 -13.03 -4.18
C ASN A 165 8.07 -11.95 -3.38
N GLY A 166 7.17 -11.20 -4.01
CA GLY A 166 6.45 -10.09 -3.39
C GLY A 166 6.82 -8.72 -3.99
N PRO A 167 6.59 -7.61 -3.28
CA PRO A 167 6.90 -6.28 -3.79
C PRO A 167 8.41 -6.13 -4.03
N GLY A 168 8.79 -5.64 -5.22
CA GLY A 168 10.15 -5.22 -5.51
C GLY A 168 10.52 -3.92 -4.79
N PRO A 169 11.74 -3.39 -5.04
CA PRO A 169 12.17 -2.11 -4.50
C PRO A 169 11.19 -0.98 -4.85
N PHE A 170 10.89 -0.10 -3.90
CA PHE A 170 10.09 1.08 -4.18
C PHE A 170 10.96 2.20 -4.74
N ILE A 171 10.44 2.85 -5.79
CA ILE A 171 10.98 4.05 -6.39
C ILE A 171 10.19 5.24 -5.86
N LEU A 172 10.88 6.26 -5.36
CA LEU A 172 10.27 7.51 -4.92
C LEU A 172 10.13 8.48 -6.08
N LEU A 173 8.93 9.00 -6.24
CA LEU A 173 8.61 10.06 -7.17
C LEU A 173 8.38 11.35 -6.36
N PRO A 174 9.07 12.45 -6.71
CA PRO A 174 8.86 13.73 -6.06
C PRO A 174 7.43 14.22 -6.29
N PRO A 175 6.87 15.08 -5.41
CA PRO A 175 5.54 15.64 -5.61
C PRO A 175 5.45 16.36 -6.95
N LEU A 176 4.33 16.14 -7.65
CA LEU A 176 4.03 16.83 -8.90
C LEU A 176 4.00 18.35 -8.64
N GLY A 177 4.93 19.08 -9.24
CA GLY A 177 5.06 20.53 -9.10
C GLY A 177 6.15 21.01 -8.13
N ALA A 178 6.95 20.12 -7.52
CA ALA A 178 8.18 20.54 -6.85
C ALA A 178 9.09 21.25 -7.86
N LYS A 179 9.49 22.49 -7.56
CA LYS A 179 10.46 23.21 -8.40
C LYS A 179 11.71 22.35 -8.51
N LYS A 180 12.10 22.01 -9.74
CA LYS A 180 13.37 21.36 -10.05
C LYS A 180 14.44 22.12 -9.27
N ALA A 181 15.18 21.43 -8.38
CA ALA A 181 16.27 22.06 -7.67
C ALA A 181 17.20 22.70 -8.70
N THR A 182 17.33 24.03 -8.65
CA THR A 182 18.27 24.75 -9.51
C THR A 182 19.66 24.19 -9.21
N PRO A 183 20.43 23.75 -10.22
CA PRO A 183 21.80 23.33 -9.99
C PRO A 183 22.52 24.48 -9.29
N VAL A 184 22.98 24.26 -8.06
CA VAL A 184 23.82 25.23 -7.37
C VAL A 184 25.11 25.32 -8.19
N GLN A 185 25.26 26.40 -8.92
CA GLN A 185 26.47 26.68 -9.68
C GLN A 185 27.62 26.74 -8.66
N PRO A 186 28.68 25.91 -8.82
CA PRO A 186 29.78 25.94 -7.88
C PRO A 186 30.35 27.36 -7.84
N ALA A 187 30.57 27.87 -6.63
CA ALA A 187 31.13 29.19 -6.41
C ALA A 187 32.42 29.34 -7.26
N PRO A 188 32.62 30.47 -7.94
CA PRO A 188 33.83 30.68 -8.71
C PRO A 188 35.04 30.57 -7.78
N ALA A 189 35.96 29.67 -8.11
CA ALA A 189 37.18 29.44 -7.38
C ALA A 189 37.91 30.79 -7.21
N GLN A 190 38.08 31.22 -5.96
CA GLN A 190 38.88 32.40 -5.66
C GLN A 190 40.31 32.13 -6.14
N GLY A 191 40.74 32.92 -7.13
CA GLY A 191 42.02 32.77 -7.80
C GLY A 191 43.18 32.79 -6.81
N VAL A 192 43.97 31.72 -6.83
CA VAL A 192 45.30 31.71 -6.22
C VAL A 192 46.17 32.72 -6.97
N ARG A 193 46.37 33.90 -6.39
CA ARG A 193 47.41 34.84 -6.84
C ARG A 193 48.78 34.22 -6.57
N MET A 194 49.38 33.61 -7.59
CA MET A 194 50.80 33.27 -7.55
C MET A 194 51.63 34.55 -7.54
N PHE A 195 52.28 34.84 -6.41
CA PHE A 195 53.37 35.80 -6.34
C PHE A 195 54.56 35.26 -7.16
N ARG A 196 54.92 35.95 -8.24
CA ARG A 196 56.22 35.78 -8.90
C ARG A 196 57.25 36.58 -8.11
N THR A 197 58.18 35.89 -7.45
CA THR A 197 59.44 36.48 -6.99
C THR A 197 60.36 36.68 -8.20
N ALA A 198 60.79 37.91 -8.41
CA ALA A 198 61.82 38.24 -9.38
C ALA A 198 63.19 37.80 -8.83
N GLN A 199 63.95 37.06 -9.63
CA GLN A 199 65.36 36.77 -9.39
C GLN A 199 66.18 37.78 -10.18
N ALA A 200 67.02 38.55 -9.49
CA ALA A 200 67.93 39.52 -10.06
C ALA A 200 69.12 38.83 -10.74
N ALA A 201 69.66 39.50 -11.75
CA ALA A 201 70.93 39.18 -12.43
C ALA A 201 72.14 39.41 -11.53
#